data_AF-A0A5B9QXY4-F1
#
_entry.id   AF-A0A5B9QXY4-F1
#
_cell.length_a   1.000
_cell.length_b   1.000
_cell.length_c   1.000
_cell.angle_alpha   90.00
_cell.angle_beta   90.00
_cell.angle_gamma   90.00
#
_symmetry.space_group_name_H-M   'P 1'
#
loop_
_entity.id
_entity.type
_entity.pdbx_description
1 polymer ?
#
loop_
_entity_poly.entity_id
_entity_poly.type
_entity_poly.pdbx_seq_one_letter_code
_entity_poly.pdbx_strand_id
1 'polypeptide(L)'
;MDEEPESSGAEIPEWVVTFGDMMSLLLTFFIMLVSLSEIKEEETYQALVDSMRQRFGYSKSLESLTPGDSKPRASASTVLATTGRAKREDTAKGGVPDPAPQGEKPKVRIIRPGKQTAVGSVVFFEIGTAQLQPDSQRVLDAIALQLQGKPQKIEVRGHTSPETAARTADTAEAMDLSYARARAVLEYLVTNHNLEPNRFRLTSAGANEPMHAGSEPSGMRSNPRVEIFLLDETVSDLRGTPEERASRVLQTPPEEETP
;
A
#
# COMPACT_ATOMS: atom_id res chain seq x y z
N MET A 1 -38.00 26.71 -94.46
CA MET A 1 -37.06 27.40 -93.56
C MET A 1 -37.79 27.45 -92.25
N ASP A 2 -37.53 26.48 -91.38
CA ASP A 2 -38.08 26.44 -90.03
C ASP A 2 -36.86 26.53 -89.12
N GLU A 3 -36.74 27.66 -88.42
CA GLU A 3 -35.69 27.92 -87.42
C GLU A 3 -36.11 27.25 -86.11
N GLU A 4 -35.26 26.36 -85.58
CA GLU A 4 -35.39 25.84 -84.23
C GLU A 4 -34.94 26.90 -83.21
N PRO A 5 -35.63 27.06 -82.06
CA PRO A 5 -35.13 27.92 -81.00
C PRO A 5 -34.02 27.20 -80.23
N GLU A 6 -32.80 27.75 -80.28
CA GLU A 6 -31.68 27.28 -79.47
C GLU A 6 -32.04 27.33 -77.98
N SER A 7 -31.89 26.19 -77.30
CA SER A 7 -32.05 26.11 -75.85
C SER A 7 -30.92 26.89 -75.21
N SER A 8 -31.28 28.00 -74.54
CA SER A 8 -30.36 28.76 -73.71
C SER A 8 -29.86 27.85 -72.58
N GLY A 9 -28.72 27.19 -72.81
CA GLY A 9 -28.00 26.47 -71.77
C GLY A 9 -27.78 27.44 -70.63
N ALA A 10 -28.27 27.11 -69.45
CA ALA A 10 -28.07 27.92 -68.26
C ALA A 10 -26.56 28.02 -67.99
N GLU A 11 -25.95 29.13 -68.44
CA GLU A 11 -24.55 29.41 -68.26
C GLU A 11 -24.28 29.53 -66.75
N ILE A 12 -23.65 28.50 -66.19
CA ILE A 12 -23.24 28.51 -64.79
C ILE A 12 -22.16 29.60 -64.66
N PRO A 13 -22.37 30.63 -63.83
CA PRO A 13 -21.42 31.72 -63.72
C PRO A 13 -20.03 31.20 -63.30
N GLU A 14 -18.96 31.71 -63.90
CA GLU A 14 -17.58 31.29 -63.58
C GLU A 14 -17.25 31.40 -62.09
N TRP A 15 -17.86 32.35 -61.38
CA TRP A 15 -17.68 32.49 -59.93
C TRP A 15 -18.18 31.26 -59.15
N VAL A 16 -19.21 30.56 -59.63
CA VAL A 16 -19.73 29.33 -59.00
C VAL A 16 -18.70 28.22 -59.10
N VAL A 17 -17.97 28.15 -60.21
CA VAL A 17 -16.89 27.17 -60.40
C VAL A 17 -15.73 27.47 -59.44
N THR A 18 -15.31 28.73 -59.31
CA THR A 18 -14.27 29.12 -58.35
C THR A 18 -14.68 28.91 -56.89
N PHE A 19 -15.97 29.10 -56.57
CA PHE A 19 -16.52 28.84 -55.24
C PHE A 19 -16.55 27.33 -54.94
N GLY A 20 -16.96 26.53 -55.91
CA GLY A 20 -16.94 25.06 -55.82
C GLY A 20 -15.54 24.50 -55.63
N ASP A 21 -14.54 25.09 -56.30
CA ASP A 21 -13.13 24.72 -56.15
C ASP A 21 -12.61 25.04 -54.74
N MET A 22 -12.86 26.26 -54.23
CA MET A 22 -12.47 26.63 -52.85
C MET A 22 -13.15 25.76 -51.78
N MET A 23 -14.44 25.42 -51.97
CA MET A 23 -15.17 24.52 -51.07
C MET A 23 -14.61 23.09 -51.10
N SER A 24 -14.19 22.62 -52.27
CA SER A 24 -13.58 21.29 -52.43
C SER A 24 -12.17 21.22 -51.84
N LEU A 25 -11.37 22.29 -51.98
CA LEU A 25 -10.08 22.42 -51.31
C LEU A 25 -10.22 22.45 -49.78
N LEU A 26 -11.24 23.13 -49.27
CA LEU A 26 -11.52 23.18 -47.83
C LEU A 26 -12.00 21.83 -47.29
N LEU A 27 -12.88 21.13 -48.02
CA LEU A 27 -13.32 19.78 -47.68
C LEU A 27 -12.16 18.78 -47.67
N THR A 28 -11.34 18.77 -48.73
CA THR A 28 -10.17 17.89 -48.82
C THR A 28 -9.14 18.21 -47.74
N PHE A 29 -8.95 19.49 -47.38
CA PHE A 29 -8.13 19.91 -46.25
C PHE A 29 -8.63 19.35 -44.91
N PHE A 30 -9.93 19.43 -44.63
CA PHE A 30 -10.49 18.86 -43.39
C PHE A 30 -10.43 17.33 -43.36
N ILE A 31 -10.63 16.65 -44.49
CA ILE A 31 -10.45 15.19 -44.58
C ILE A 31 -9.00 14.80 -44.29
N MET A 32 -8.03 15.57 -44.80
CA MET A 32 -6.61 15.37 -44.49
C MET A 32 -6.28 15.64 -43.01
N LEU A 33 -6.86 16.68 -42.40
CA LEU A 33 -6.70 16.93 -40.97
C LEU A 33 -7.31 15.81 -40.12
N VAL A 34 -8.48 15.31 -40.47
CA VAL A 34 -9.13 14.18 -39.78
C VAL A 34 -8.30 12.90 -39.94
N SER A 35 -7.71 12.66 -41.11
CA SER A 35 -6.81 11.52 -41.35
C SER A 35 -5.50 11.60 -40.56
N LEU A 36 -4.98 12.79 -40.27
CA LEU A 36 -3.81 12.98 -39.40
C LEU A 36 -4.19 13.02 -37.91
N SER A 37 -5.48 13.14 -37.60
CA SER A 37 -6.02 13.17 -36.24
C SER A 37 -6.36 11.77 -35.70
N GLU A 38 -6.02 10.68 -36.40
CA GLU A 38 -5.95 9.36 -35.79
C GLU A 38 -4.69 9.27 -34.92
N ILE A 39 -4.85 9.87 -33.74
CA ILE A 39 -4.34 9.49 -32.42
C ILE A 39 -3.47 8.22 -32.48
N LYS A 40 -2.18 8.42 -32.77
CA LYS A 40 -1.08 7.57 -32.26
C LYS A 40 -0.82 7.82 -30.77
N GLU A 41 -1.76 8.41 -30.04
CA GLU A 41 -1.57 8.60 -28.61
C GLU A 41 -1.65 7.28 -27.87
N GLU A 42 -2.43 6.28 -28.29
CA GLU A 42 -2.58 5.09 -27.44
C GLU A 42 -1.28 4.28 -27.33
N GLU A 43 -0.58 4.02 -28.44
CA GLU A 43 0.73 3.36 -28.40
C GLU A 43 1.82 4.25 -27.77
N THR A 44 1.84 5.54 -28.08
CA THR A 44 2.85 6.47 -27.55
C THR A 44 2.64 6.71 -26.05
N TYR A 45 1.39 6.76 -25.60
CA TYR A 45 0.98 6.91 -24.21
C TYR A 45 1.21 5.62 -23.43
N GLN A 46 0.92 4.45 -24.00
CA GLN A 46 1.27 3.17 -23.38
C GLN A 46 2.79 3.02 -23.25
N ALA A 47 3.57 3.37 -24.28
CA ALA A 47 5.03 3.36 -24.22
C ALA A 47 5.58 4.36 -23.18
N LEU A 48 4.97 5.55 -23.07
CA LEU A 48 5.32 6.54 -22.06
C LEU A 48 5.01 6.03 -20.64
N VAL A 49 3.81 5.47 -20.44
CA VAL A 49 3.36 4.89 -19.17
C VAL A 49 4.23 3.71 -18.76
N ASP A 50 4.60 2.83 -19.70
CA ASP A 50 5.48 1.70 -19.43
C ASP A 50 6.90 2.16 -19.10
N SER A 51 7.42 3.18 -19.79
CA SER A 51 8.73 3.77 -19.46
C SER A 51 8.74 4.42 -18.06
N MET A 52 7.64 5.05 -17.66
CA MET A 52 7.48 5.62 -16.32
C MET A 52 7.29 4.54 -15.25
N ARG A 53 6.52 3.48 -15.53
CA ARG A 53 6.36 2.33 -14.63
C ARG A 53 7.68 1.61 -14.40
N GLN A 54 8.48 1.44 -15.46
CA GLN A 54 9.80 0.79 -15.39
C GLN A 54 10.81 1.60 -14.56
N ARG A 55 10.66 2.93 -14.48
CA ARG A 55 11.56 3.81 -13.69
C ARG A 55 11.06 4.15 -12.29
N PHE A 56 9.74 4.25 -12.08
CA PHE A 56 9.16 4.78 -10.84
C PHE A 56 8.23 3.81 -10.09
N GLY A 57 7.89 2.65 -10.67
CA GLY A 57 6.98 1.68 -10.09
C GLY A 57 5.49 2.07 -10.20
N TYR A 58 4.59 1.10 -9.97
CA TYR A 58 3.15 1.22 -10.21
C TYR A 58 2.44 2.32 -9.39
N SER A 59 3.00 2.79 -8.28
CA SER A 59 2.34 3.75 -7.38
C SER A 59 2.47 5.20 -7.83
N LYS A 60 3.52 5.57 -8.58
CA LYS A 60 3.78 6.98 -8.97
C LYS A 60 3.20 7.39 -10.33
N SER A 61 2.82 6.44 -11.17
CA SER A 61 2.33 6.71 -12.52
C SER A 61 0.94 7.34 -12.56
N LEU A 62 0.06 7.01 -11.60
CA LEU A 62 -1.31 7.53 -11.54
C LEU A 62 -1.40 9.00 -11.11
N GLU A 63 -0.44 9.50 -10.32
CA GLU A 63 -0.42 10.88 -9.83
C GLU A 63 0.01 11.91 -10.91
N SER A 64 0.61 11.47 -12.01
CA SER A 64 1.19 12.36 -13.03
C SER A 64 0.29 12.65 -14.25
N LEU A 65 -0.90 12.04 -14.31
CA LEU A 65 -1.74 11.97 -15.51
C LEU A 65 -2.97 12.88 -15.49
N THR A 66 -3.15 13.74 -14.48
CA THR A 66 -4.28 14.69 -14.42
C THR A 66 -3.85 16.09 -14.86
N PRO A 67 -4.30 16.60 -16.02
CA PRO A 67 -4.08 17.99 -16.39
C PRO A 67 -5.02 18.92 -15.59
N GLY A 68 -4.46 19.91 -14.89
CA GLY A 68 -5.21 20.92 -14.14
C GLY A 68 -4.76 21.09 -12.69
N ASP A 69 -4.91 22.31 -12.14
CA ASP A 69 -4.50 22.69 -10.77
C ASP A 69 -5.41 22.13 -9.65
N SER A 70 -6.41 21.33 -9.99
CA SER A 70 -7.31 20.70 -9.04
C SER A 70 -6.84 19.28 -8.72
N LYS A 71 -6.11 19.12 -7.61
CA LYS A 71 -5.81 17.80 -7.05
C LYS A 71 -7.12 17.17 -6.55
N PRO A 72 -7.48 15.94 -6.99
CA PRO A 72 -8.63 15.24 -6.44
C PRO A 72 -8.41 14.99 -4.94
N ARG A 73 -9.23 15.67 -4.13
CA ARG A 73 -9.24 15.47 -2.68
C ARG A 73 -10.08 14.24 -2.37
N ALA A 74 -9.50 13.06 -2.54
CA ALA A 74 -9.50 11.98 -1.54
C ALA A 74 -9.11 10.61 -2.10
N SER A 75 -8.30 9.95 -1.27
CA SER A 75 -8.20 8.51 -1.03
C SER A 75 -7.34 7.66 -1.97
N ALA A 76 -6.50 6.87 -1.30
CA ALA A 76 -5.58 5.84 -1.79
C ALA A 76 -4.18 6.28 -2.22
N SER A 77 -3.21 5.84 -1.41
CA SER A 77 -1.77 5.71 -1.69
C SER A 77 -0.91 6.98 -1.63
N THR A 78 -0.49 7.35 -0.42
CA THR A 78 0.85 7.91 -0.24
C THR A 78 1.71 6.89 0.47
N VAL A 79 2.08 5.86 -0.30
CA VAL A 79 3.20 4.98 0.00
C VAL A 79 4.23 5.26 -1.10
N LEU A 80 5.14 6.21 -0.88
CA LEU A 80 6.52 5.92 -0.44
C LEU A 80 7.51 7.03 -0.84
N ALA A 81 8.50 7.17 0.03
CA ALA A 81 9.92 7.40 -0.25
C ALA A 81 10.48 8.83 -0.13
N THR A 82 11.11 9.01 1.03
CA THR A 82 12.48 9.52 1.24
C THR A 82 12.77 11.02 1.12
N THR A 83 13.34 11.53 2.21
CA THR A 83 14.16 12.75 2.36
C THR A 83 13.48 14.11 2.18
N GLY A 84 13.29 14.79 3.31
CA GLY A 84 13.20 16.25 3.35
C GLY A 84 11.87 16.81 3.85
N ARG A 85 11.82 17.17 5.14
CA ARG A 85 10.89 18.16 5.71
C ARG A 85 9.41 18.03 5.28
N ALA A 86 8.76 16.94 5.65
CA ALA A 86 7.31 16.96 5.81
C ALA A 86 6.99 17.68 7.13
N LYS A 87 6.53 18.93 6.98
CA LYS A 87 6.00 19.81 8.02
C LYS A 87 5.17 19.01 9.03
N ARG A 88 5.64 18.96 10.29
CA ARG A 88 4.82 18.52 11.42
C ARG A 88 3.54 19.35 11.38
N GLU A 89 2.42 18.73 11.06
CA GLU A 89 1.13 19.30 11.43
C GLU A 89 1.03 19.02 12.93
N ASP A 90 1.36 20.04 13.74
CA ASP A 90 1.36 19.98 15.20
C ASP A 90 -0.03 19.62 15.70
N THR A 91 -0.29 18.32 15.83
CA THR A 91 -1.48 17.80 16.53
C THR A 91 -1.38 18.05 18.05
N ALA A 92 -0.29 18.66 18.51
CA ALA A 92 -0.09 19.12 19.89
C ALA A 92 -0.84 20.42 20.24
N LYS A 93 -1.37 21.16 19.25
CA LYS A 93 -2.11 22.42 19.49
C LYS A 93 -3.62 22.32 19.22
N GLY A 94 -4.15 21.11 19.10
CA GLY A 94 -5.57 20.83 18.86
C GLY A 94 -6.27 20.26 20.09
N GLY A 95 -6.17 20.94 21.23
CA GLY A 95 -6.89 20.59 22.45
C GLY A 95 -6.89 21.80 23.37
N VAL A 96 -8.02 22.08 24.02
CA VAL A 96 -8.02 23.01 25.16
C VAL A 96 -6.90 22.52 26.10
N PRO A 97 -5.97 23.39 26.54
CA PRO A 97 -4.91 23.03 27.48
C PRO A 97 -5.52 22.89 28.88
N ASP A 98 -6.46 21.96 29.01
CA ASP A 98 -6.94 21.52 30.31
C ASP A 98 -6.22 20.19 30.60
N PRO A 99 -5.31 20.16 31.57
CA PRO A 99 -4.67 18.93 32.00
C PRO A 99 -5.77 17.92 32.33
N ALA A 100 -5.74 16.75 31.67
CA ALA A 100 -6.68 15.68 32.01
C ALA A 100 -6.63 15.44 33.53
N PRO A 101 -7.78 15.41 34.24
CA PRO A 101 -7.79 15.22 35.68
C PRO A 101 -7.08 13.91 36.00
N GLN A 102 -5.92 14.02 36.66
CA GLN A 102 -5.17 12.86 37.12
C GLN A 102 -5.95 12.26 38.29
N GLY A 103 -6.69 11.18 38.02
CA GLY A 103 -7.25 10.37 39.09
C GLY A 103 -6.13 9.86 40.00
N GLU A 104 -6.41 9.71 41.30
CA GLU A 104 -5.48 9.29 42.37
C GLU A 104 -4.72 7.97 42.13
N LYS A 105 -4.98 7.27 41.02
CA LYS A 105 -4.30 6.02 40.63
C LYS A 105 -3.89 6.08 39.15
N PRO A 106 -2.70 6.62 38.81
CA PRO A 106 -2.20 6.60 37.45
C PRO A 106 -1.67 5.20 37.12
N LYS A 107 -2.56 4.23 36.90
CA LYS A 107 -2.20 2.95 36.27
C LYS A 107 -2.47 2.97 34.76
N VAL A 108 -2.38 4.14 34.12
CA VAL A 108 -2.48 4.23 32.67
C VAL A 108 -1.10 3.95 32.10
N ARG A 109 -0.86 2.70 31.71
CA ARG A 109 0.29 2.31 30.92
C ARG A 109 0.06 2.83 29.50
N ILE A 110 0.55 4.04 29.20
CA ILE A 110 0.58 4.55 27.82
C ILE A 110 1.63 3.72 27.06
N ILE A 111 1.21 2.56 26.58
CA ILE A 111 1.96 1.85 25.55
C ILE A 111 1.75 2.69 24.29
N ARG A 112 2.74 3.49 23.89
CA ARG A 112 2.78 3.93 22.50
C ARG A 112 2.94 2.62 21.72
N PRO A 113 1.95 2.15 20.93
CA PRO A 113 2.15 0.96 20.13
C PRO A 113 3.37 1.26 19.25
N GLY A 114 4.47 0.54 19.50
CA GLY A 114 5.69 0.71 18.71
C GLY A 114 5.30 0.62 17.25
N LYS A 115 5.77 1.55 16.42
CA LYS A 115 5.45 1.53 15.00
C LYS A 115 5.87 0.16 14.46
N GLN A 116 4.93 -0.55 13.85
CA GLN A 116 5.20 -1.83 13.24
C GLN A 116 5.91 -1.57 11.91
N THR A 117 7.17 -1.96 11.81
CA THR A 117 7.88 -2.00 10.53
C THR A 117 7.86 -3.44 10.04
N ALA A 118 7.15 -3.71 8.95
CA ALA A 118 7.12 -5.04 8.36
C ALA A 118 8.54 -5.42 7.89
N VAL A 119 9.10 -6.51 8.42
CA VAL A 119 10.41 -7.02 7.99
C VAL A 119 10.17 -8.02 6.86
N GLY A 120 9.94 -7.43 5.69
CA GLY A 120 10.37 -7.99 4.43
C GLY A 120 9.57 -9.12 3.81
N SER A 121 9.00 -10.07 4.56
CA SER A 121 8.37 -11.22 3.89
C SER A 121 7.22 -11.84 4.68
N VAL A 122 6.16 -12.15 3.95
CA VAL A 122 5.04 -12.99 4.38
C VAL A 122 5.45 -14.46 4.18
N VAL A 123 5.20 -15.31 5.18
CA VAL A 123 5.48 -16.74 5.11
C VAL A 123 4.17 -17.50 4.92
N PHE A 124 4.00 -18.15 3.77
CA PHE A 124 2.79 -18.90 3.45
C PHE A 124 2.83 -20.33 4.00
N PHE A 125 1.64 -20.87 4.26
CA PHE A 125 1.39 -22.22 4.74
C PHE A 125 0.34 -22.93 3.88
N GLU A 126 0.35 -24.25 3.87
CA GLU A 126 -0.74 -25.01 3.29
C GLU A 126 -2.01 -24.92 4.17
N ILE A 127 -3.17 -24.92 3.52
CA ILE A 127 -4.47 -24.80 4.18
C ILE A 127 -4.63 -25.91 5.23
N GLY A 128 -5.08 -25.54 6.44
CA GLY A 128 -5.30 -26.48 7.54
C GLY A 128 -4.04 -27.01 8.24
N THR A 129 -2.83 -26.65 7.80
CA THR A 129 -1.58 -27.13 8.41
C THR A 129 -0.75 -26.00 9.02
N ALA A 130 0.06 -26.33 10.04
CA ALA A 130 1.05 -25.42 10.64
C ALA A 130 2.49 -25.85 10.32
N GLN A 131 2.68 -26.72 9.33
CA GLN A 131 3.99 -27.29 9.02
C GLN A 131 4.73 -26.41 8.01
N LEU A 132 5.98 -26.09 8.31
CA LEU A 132 6.83 -25.25 7.45
C LEU A 132 7.32 -26.04 6.24
N GLN A 133 7.00 -25.55 5.05
CA GLN A 133 7.51 -26.09 3.80
C GLN A 133 8.97 -25.67 3.56
N PRO A 134 9.74 -26.41 2.75
CA PRO A 134 11.12 -26.06 2.43
C PRO A 134 11.27 -24.65 1.83
N ASP A 135 10.31 -24.22 1.01
CA ASP A 135 10.32 -22.87 0.43
C ASP A 135 10.13 -21.79 1.51
N SER A 136 9.20 -22.01 2.45
CA SER A 136 8.97 -21.14 3.61
C SER A 136 10.20 -21.05 4.51
N GLN A 137 10.95 -22.15 4.67
CA GLN A 137 12.21 -22.17 5.43
C GLN A 137 13.28 -21.28 4.79
N ARG A 138 13.44 -21.31 3.46
CA ARG A 138 14.39 -20.42 2.76
C ARG A 138 14.03 -18.93 2.93
N VAL A 139 12.74 -18.61 2.93
CA VAL A 139 12.27 -17.25 3.20
C VAL A 139 12.60 -16.84 4.64
N LEU A 140 12.38 -17.74 5.61
CA LEU A 140 12.73 -17.50 7.01
C LEU A 140 14.24 -17.31 7.21
N ASP A 141 15.08 -18.01 6.47
CA ASP A 141 16.53 -17.84 6.51
C ASP A 141 16.95 -16.42 6.09
N ALA A 142 16.34 -15.90 5.02
CA ALA A 142 16.59 -14.53 4.57
C ALA A 142 16.10 -13.48 5.58
N ILE A 143 14.96 -13.73 6.24
CA ILE A 143 14.45 -12.85 7.30
C ILE A 143 15.37 -12.89 8.53
N ALA A 144 15.87 -14.07 8.91
CA ALA A 144 16.74 -14.23 10.06
C ALA A 144 18.00 -13.35 9.96
N LEU A 145 18.60 -13.26 8.77
CA LEU A 145 19.74 -12.37 8.51
C LEU A 145 19.41 -10.90 8.77
N GLN A 146 18.18 -10.46 8.49
CA GLN A 146 17.73 -9.09 8.75
C GLN A 146 17.44 -8.84 10.24
N LEU A 147 17.06 -9.88 10.98
CA LEU A 147 16.68 -9.80 12.40
C LEU A 147 17.88 -9.93 13.35
N GLN A 148 18.96 -10.60 12.92
CA GLN A 148 20.17 -10.79 13.71
C GLN A 148 20.82 -9.45 14.10
N GLY A 149 21.33 -9.38 15.33
CA GLY A 149 22.02 -8.20 15.87
C GLY A 149 21.13 -7.00 16.25
N LYS A 150 19.83 -7.02 15.92
CA LYS A 150 18.91 -5.92 16.28
C LYS A 150 18.35 -6.11 17.70
N PRO A 151 18.22 -5.06 18.54
CA PRO A 151 17.66 -5.17 19.90
C PRO A 151 16.13 -5.08 19.97
N GLN A 152 15.48 -4.81 18.84
CA GLN A 152 14.04 -4.60 18.70
C GLN A 152 13.23 -5.89 18.92
N LYS A 153 12.01 -5.73 19.46
CA LYS A 153 11.02 -6.80 19.60
C LYS A 153 10.47 -7.20 18.23
N ILE A 154 10.15 -8.47 18.09
CA ILE A 154 9.65 -9.07 16.86
C ILE A 154 8.24 -9.57 17.14
N GLU A 155 7.26 -9.08 16.39
CA GLU A 155 5.89 -9.60 16.42
C GLU A 155 5.70 -10.57 15.27
N VAL A 156 5.25 -11.78 15.60
CA VAL A 156 4.94 -12.84 14.64
C VAL A 156 3.43 -13.06 14.68
N ARG A 157 2.74 -12.62 13.64
CA ARG A 157 1.28 -12.67 13.54
C ARG A 157 0.87 -13.80 12.62
N GLY A 158 0.12 -14.76 13.15
CA GLY A 158 -0.43 -15.85 12.37
C GLY A 158 -1.84 -15.58 11.89
N HIS A 159 -2.13 -16.02 10.66
CA HIS A 159 -3.44 -15.92 10.02
C HIS A 159 -3.90 -17.30 9.53
N THR A 160 -5.21 -17.44 9.36
CA THR A 160 -5.84 -18.60 8.74
C THR A 160 -6.75 -18.21 7.58
N SER A 161 -7.11 -19.19 6.77
CA SER A 161 -8.06 -19.01 5.67
C SER A 161 -9.49 -18.85 6.21
N PRO A 162 -10.30 -17.95 5.62
CA PRO A 162 -11.73 -17.83 5.94
C PRO A 162 -12.49 -19.15 5.82
N GLU A 163 -12.16 -19.99 4.84
CA GLU A 163 -12.75 -21.32 4.67
C GLU A 163 -12.51 -22.23 5.87
N THR A 164 -11.28 -22.21 6.41
CA THR A 164 -10.93 -22.99 7.61
C THR A 164 -11.69 -22.47 8.81
N ALA A 165 -11.76 -21.15 8.99
CA ALA A 165 -12.54 -20.55 10.06
C ALA A 165 -14.04 -20.80 9.92
N ALA A 166 -14.59 -20.84 8.71
CA ALA A 166 -15.99 -21.17 8.48
C ALA A 166 -16.33 -22.61 8.86
N ARG A 167 -15.42 -23.57 8.59
CA ARG A 167 -15.58 -24.97 9.03
C ARG A 167 -15.48 -25.15 10.54
N THR A 168 -14.77 -24.24 11.21
CA THR A 168 -14.47 -24.32 12.65
C THR A 168 -15.08 -23.14 13.42
N ALA A 169 -16.19 -22.57 12.92
CA ALA A 169 -16.71 -21.28 13.40
C ALA A 169 -17.10 -21.31 14.89
N ASP A 170 -17.54 -22.47 15.37
CA ASP A 170 -17.96 -22.70 16.76
C ASP A 170 -16.81 -23.17 17.67
N THR A 171 -15.57 -23.25 17.16
CA THR A 171 -14.40 -23.77 17.90
C THR A 171 -13.25 -22.76 17.93
N ALA A 172 -12.31 -22.97 18.85
CA ALA A 172 -11.07 -22.19 18.93
C ALA A 172 -10.03 -22.59 17.87
N GLU A 173 -10.31 -23.60 17.04
CA GLU A 173 -9.34 -24.26 16.18
C GLU A 173 -8.71 -23.34 15.14
N ALA A 174 -9.47 -22.39 14.60
CA ALA A 174 -8.93 -21.40 13.66
C ALA A 174 -7.91 -20.46 14.32
N MET A 175 -8.17 -20.04 15.56
CA MET A 175 -7.23 -19.22 16.33
C MET A 175 -6.03 -20.05 16.77
N ASP A 176 -6.24 -21.29 17.22
CA ASP A 176 -5.18 -22.22 17.62
C ASP A 176 -4.27 -22.58 16.46
N LEU A 177 -4.82 -22.79 15.26
CA LEU A 177 -4.04 -23.05 14.04
C LEU A 177 -3.18 -21.85 13.67
N SER A 178 -3.73 -20.64 13.74
CA SER A 178 -2.96 -19.43 13.44
C SER A 178 -1.86 -19.17 14.49
N TYR A 179 -2.12 -19.48 15.77
CA TYR A 179 -1.10 -19.49 16.82
C TYR A 179 -0.02 -20.55 16.58
N ALA A 180 -0.41 -21.77 16.22
CA ALA A 180 0.51 -22.88 15.92
C ALA A 180 1.46 -22.53 14.77
N ARG A 181 0.97 -21.84 13.73
CA ARG A 181 1.81 -21.33 12.63
C ARG A 181 2.83 -20.29 13.11
N ALA A 182 2.37 -19.30 13.88
CA ALA A 182 3.25 -18.27 14.44
C ALA A 182 4.32 -18.89 15.36
N ARG A 183 3.94 -19.91 16.13
CA ARG A 183 4.86 -20.68 16.98
C ARG A 183 5.87 -21.48 16.16
N ALA A 184 5.46 -22.15 15.09
CA ALA A 184 6.37 -22.90 14.21
C ALA A 184 7.45 -21.99 13.59
N VAL A 185 7.06 -20.78 13.17
CA VAL A 185 8.00 -19.75 12.69
C VAL A 185 8.99 -19.33 13.78
N LEU A 186 8.50 -19.06 14.99
CA LEU A 186 9.36 -18.73 16.13
C LEU A 186 10.35 -19.86 16.43
N GLU A 187 9.87 -21.09 16.54
CA GLU A 187 10.69 -22.26 16.87
C GLU A 187 11.78 -22.47 15.81
N TYR A 188 11.46 -22.31 14.52
CA TYR A 188 12.45 -22.36 13.45
C TYR A 188 13.52 -21.27 13.59
N LEU A 189 13.10 -20.02 13.80
CA LEU A 189 14.00 -18.86 13.93
C LEU A 189 14.91 -18.94 15.17
N VAL A 190 14.40 -19.49 16.27
CA VAL A 190 15.19 -19.69 17.49
C VAL A 190 16.17 -20.85 17.32
N THR A 191 15.71 -21.99 16.82
CA THR A 191 16.50 -23.23 16.77
C THR A 191 17.57 -23.18 15.69
N ASN A 192 17.24 -22.68 14.49
CA ASN A 192 18.13 -22.71 13.34
C ASN A 192 19.04 -21.48 13.25
N HIS A 193 18.58 -20.31 13.73
CA HIS A 193 19.29 -19.03 13.59
C HIS A 193 19.72 -18.41 14.92
N ASN A 194 19.50 -19.11 16.04
CA ASN A 194 19.89 -18.70 17.39
C ASN A 194 19.41 -17.28 17.77
N LEU A 195 18.20 -16.91 17.32
CA LEU A 195 17.58 -15.65 17.71
C LEU A 195 17.09 -15.73 19.15
N GLU A 196 17.27 -14.65 19.92
CA GLU A 196 16.86 -14.63 21.32
C GLU A 196 15.33 -14.78 21.49
N PRO A 197 14.84 -15.80 22.23
CA PRO A 197 13.41 -16.04 22.41
C PRO A 197 12.66 -14.85 23.05
N ASN A 198 13.35 -14.12 23.93
CA ASN A 198 12.79 -12.96 24.64
C ASN A 198 12.37 -11.81 23.71
N ARG A 199 12.83 -11.80 22.45
CA ARG A 199 12.52 -10.78 21.45
C ARG A 199 11.15 -11.00 20.84
N PHE A 200 10.68 -12.24 20.78
CA PHE A 200 9.46 -12.57 20.09
C PHE A 200 8.20 -12.22 20.88
N ARG A 201 7.13 -11.92 20.15
CA ARG A 201 5.75 -11.77 20.60
C ARG A 201 4.89 -12.50 19.57
N LEU A 202 4.12 -13.48 20.01
CA LEU A 202 3.20 -14.19 19.15
C LEU A 202 1.84 -13.50 19.16
N THR A 203 1.19 -13.39 18.01
CA THR A 203 -0.17 -12.87 17.88
C THR A 203 -0.97 -13.77 16.95
N SER A 204 -2.21 -14.04 17.34
CA SER A 204 -3.14 -14.89 16.60
C SER A 204 -4.26 -14.00 16.07
N ALA A 205 -4.36 -13.86 14.74
CA ALA A 205 -5.38 -13.05 14.08
C ALA A 205 -6.55 -13.89 13.57
N GLY A 206 -6.43 -15.22 13.58
CA GLY A 206 -7.43 -16.12 12.99
C GLY A 206 -7.71 -15.74 11.53
N ALA A 207 -8.99 -15.67 11.16
CA ALA A 207 -9.44 -15.28 9.81
C ALA A 207 -9.89 -13.82 9.72
N ASN A 208 -9.67 -13.01 10.77
CA ASN A 208 -10.22 -11.66 10.87
C ASN A 208 -9.48 -10.63 10.01
N GLU A 209 -8.27 -10.96 9.54
CA GLU A 209 -7.43 -10.10 8.69
C GLU A 209 -7.09 -10.82 7.36
N PRO A 210 -8.08 -11.11 6.50
CA PRO A 210 -7.84 -11.79 5.23
C PRO A 210 -7.11 -10.87 4.26
N MET A 211 -6.10 -11.40 3.57
CA MET A 211 -5.41 -10.68 2.49
C MET A 211 -6.29 -10.65 1.23
N HIS A 212 -7.06 -11.70 1.01
CA HIS A 212 -8.06 -11.78 -0.05
C HIS A 212 -9.41 -12.23 0.53
N ALA A 213 -10.42 -11.37 0.41
CA ALA A 213 -11.78 -11.62 0.87
C ALA A 213 -12.66 -12.33 -0.18
N GLY A 214 -12.19 -12.43 -1.42
CA GLY A 214 -12.93 -13.04 -2.52
C GLY A 214 -12.95 -14.57 -2.47
N SER A 215 -13.85 -15.15 -3.29
CA SER A 215 -14.02 -16.60 -3.42
C SER A 215 -13.00 -17.27 -4.35
N GLU A 216 -12.09 -16.49 -4.95
CA GLU A 216 -11.11 -16.98 -5.92
C GLU A 216 -10.09 -17.95 -5.28
N PRO A 217 -9.92 -19.18 -5.80
CA PRO A 217 -9.05 -20.18 -5.20
C PRO A 217 -7.59 -19.73 -5.06
N SER A 218 -7.07 -18.98 -6.03
CA SER A 218 -5.69 -18.45 -6.02
C SER A 218 -5.48 -17.44 -4.88
N GLY A 219 -6.44 -16.55 -4.66
CA GLY A 219 -6.41 -15.57 -3.58
C GLY A 219 -6.54 -16.21 -2.21
N MET A 220 -7.38 -17.25 -2.07
CA MET A 220 -7.56 -17.95 -0.80
C MET A 220 -6.29 -18.64 -0.29
N ARG A 221 -5.46 -19.18 -1.20
CA ARG A 221 -4.20 -19.84 -0.82
C ARG A 221 -3.18 -18.89 -0.19
N SER A 222 -3.36 -17.58 -0.36
CA SER A 222 -2.50 -16.55 0.25
C SER A 222 -2.95 -16.18 1.67
N ASN A 223 -4.15 -16.57 2.10
CA ASN A 223 -4.66 -16.23 3.43
C ASN A 223 -3.95 -16.99 4.58
N PRO A 224 -3.67 -18.30 4.45
CA PRO A 224 -2.79 -19.04 5.36
C PRO A 224 -1.36 -18.49 5.37
N ARG A 225 -1.10 -17.53 6.24
CA ARG A 225 0.18 -16.84 6.27
C ARG A 225 0.61 -16.44 7.67
N VAL A 226 1.90 -16.17 7.81
CA VAL A 226 2.49 -15.54 8.98
C VAL A 226 3.20 -14.27 8.54
N GLU A 227 2.91 -13.18 9.24
CA GLU A 227 3.54 -11.88 9.04
C GLU A 227 4.53 -11.62 10.17
N ILE A 228 5.70 -11.08 9.82
CA ILE A 228 6.77 -10.81 10.78
C ILE A 228 7.05 -9.30 10.78
N PHE A 229 6.83 -8.68 11.93
CA PHE A 229 7.05 -7.26 12.16
C PHE A 229 8.20 -7.06 13.13
N LEU A 230 9.01 -6.05 12.85
CA LEU A 230 9.96 -5.51 13.81
C LEU A 230 9.35 -4.25 14.40
N LEU A 231 9.24 -4.26 15.72
CA LEU A 231 8.65 -3.17 16.47
C LEU A 231 9.73 -2.16 16.81
N ASP A 232 9.36 -0.89 16.92
CA ASP A 232 10.26 0.15 17.42
C ASP A 232 10.63 -0.06 18.91
N GLU A 233 9.82 -0.80 19.67
CA GLU A 233 10.13 -1.17 21.06
C GLU A 233 11.30 -2.17 21.15
N THR A 234 12.21 -1.93 22.08
CA THR A 234 13.34 -2.85 22.37
C THR A 234 13.01 -3.78 23.54
N VAL A 235 13.78 -4.88 23.66
CA VAL A 235 13.62 -5.81 24.80
C VAL A 235 13.83 -5.12 26.14
N SER A 236 14.76 -4.16 26.22
CA SER A 236 15.07 -3.41 27.44
C SER A 236 13.91 -2.53 27.91
N ASP A 237 13.10 -2.00 26.99
CA ASP A 237 11.99 -1.09 27.32
C ASP A 237 10.86 -1.78 28.08
N LEU A 238 10.78 -3.10 27.99
CA LEU A 238 9.76 -3.92 28.66
C LEU A 238 10.28 -4.59 29.94
N ARG A 239 11.59 -4.53 30.21
CA ARG A 239 12.20 -5.11 31.41
C ARG A 239 12.12 -4.16 32.61
N GLY A 240 11.52 -4.64 33.69
CA GLY A 240 11.43 -3.95 34.98
C GLY A 240 10.00 -3.54 35.37
N THR A 241 9.84 -3.09 36.61
CA THR A 241 8.57 -2.49 37.08
C THR A 241 8.28 -1.19 36.29
N PRO A 242 7.03 -0.68 36.31
CA PRO A 242 6.73 0.61 35.69
C PRO A 242 7.61 1.75 36.20
N GLU A 243 7.97 1.73 37.49
CA GLU A 243 8.83 2.73 38.16
C GLU A 243 10.30 2.62 37.70
N GLU A 244 10.82 1.40 37.59
CA GLU A 244 12.17 1.14 37.05
C GLU A 244 12.30 1.52 35.56
N ARG A 245 11.19 1.51 34.82
CA ARG A 245 11.15 1.94 33.42
C ARG A 245 11.01 3.45 33.29
N ALA A 246 10.19 4.09 34.12
CA ALA A 246 10.01 5.54 34.12
C ALA A 246 11.31 6.28 34.45
N SER A 247 12.13 5.74 35.34
CA SER A 247 13.44 6.30 35.69
C SER A 247 14.51 6.19 34.60
N ARG A 248 14.30 5.33 33.57
CA ARG A 248 15.21 5.20 32.42
C ARG A 248 14.91 6.19 31.29
N VAL A 249 13.70 6.76 31.27
CA VAL A 249 13.35 7.80 30.31
C VAL A 249 13.91 9.11 30.85
N LEU A 250 14.87 9.71 30.12
CA LEU A 250 15.37 11.03 30.44
C LEU A 250 14.19 12.00 30.53
N GLN A 251 13.91 12.51 31.73
CA GLN A 251 13.04 13.66 31.88
C GLN A 251 13.72 14.80 31.14
N THR A 252 13.13 15.26 30.04
CA THR A 252 13.51 16.56 29.47
C THR A 252 13.37 17.57 30.59
N PRO A 253 14.44 18.32 30.93
CA PRO A 253 14.33 19.35 31.95
C PRO A 253 13.19 20.28 31.56
N PRO A 254 12.41 20.80 32.54
CA PRO A 254 11.40 21.80 32.24
C PRO A 254 12.10 22.92 31.46
N GLU A 255 11.51 23.34 30.34
CA GLU A 255 11.98 24.53 29.62
C GLU A 255 12.07 25.64 30.66
N GLU A 256 13.30 26.11 30.94
CA GLU A 256 13.51 27.29 31.76
C GLU A 256 12.67 28.39 31.12
N GLU A 257 11.62 28.82 31.82
CA GLU A 257 10.90 30.04 31.49
C GLU A 257 11.94 31.16 31.53
N THR A 258 12.46 31.52 30.35
CA THR A 258 13.28 32.72 30.20
C THR A 258 12.40 33.92 30.55
N PRO A 259 12.86 34.78 31.47
CA PRO A 259 12.08 35.89 32.01
C PRO A 259 11.75 36.98 30.97
#